data_AF-A0A5J4Z2G5-F1
#
_entry.id   AF-A0A5J4Z2G5-F1
#
_cell.length_a   1.000
_cell.length_b   1.000
_cell.length_c   1.000
_cell.angle_alpha   90.00
_cell.angle_beta   90.00
_cell.angle_gamma   90.00
#
_symmetry.space_group_name_H-M   'P 1'
#
loop_
_entity.id
_entity.type
_entity.pdbx_description
1 polymer ?
#
loop_
_entity_poly.entity_id
_entity_poly.type
_entity_poly.pdbx_seq_one_letter_code
_entity_poly.pdbx_strand_id
1 'polypeptide(L)'
;MEQAKARVEAIEEKLRALEEREARLLSQMTTQPSYADAVRNAVPRTSEAEHARAVSSPRRTRKRKAEGTFPDVEREKNERLSRREKERLRVRRAPEVVVALKREAEDLLSSAMPGKRRHKTLRIGVRQAIRQYGMEGLKAIVAELLQLSKHGLDVLEPVHVHTLTKKQRDGIIPSFMFVKENHDASGALEKIKARMVAGGNEQDRSEYSDCSSPTVATEAIFLLAAEAARSGAAVATIDFPGAFLNASIPDSDPHTYVRINRSLTGLLAAVDKRMKQFVKDGVLVCRLKRPLYGCIDASKRWYDHLCEMLSELGFEQNAYDACVLRKVSRTGEP
;
A
#
# COMPACT_ATOMS: atom_id res chain seq x y z
N MET A 1 33.74 3.65 -25.87
CA MET A 1 32.93 4.87 -26.03
C MET A 1 31.91 4.71 -27.15
N GLU A 2 32.34 4.34 -28.35
CA GLU A 2 31.48 4.20 -29.54
C GLU A 2 30.44 3.06 -29.41
N GLN A 3 30.84 1.90 -28.89
CA GLN A 3 29.90 0.80 -28.57
C GLN A 3 28.87 1.15 -27.47
N ALA A 4 29.23 2.05 -26.54
CA ALA A 4 28.31 2.49 -25.49
C ALA A 4 27.28 3.48 -26.04
N LYS A 5 27.73 4.36 -26.95
CA LYS A 5 26.86 5.29 -27.68
C LYS A 5 25.87 4.56 -28.58
N ALA A 6 26.32 3.56 -29.34
CA ALA A 6 25.47 2.71 -30.17
C ALA A 6 24.43 1.92 -29.36
N ARG A 7 24.78 1.48 -28.13
CA ARG A 7 23.81 0.82 -27.23
C ARG A 7 22.76 1.80 -26.68
N VAL A 8 23.12 3.05 -26.44
CA VAL A 8 22.18 4.10 -26.00
C VAL A 8 21.23 4.46 -27.14
N GLU A 9 21.73 4.67 -28.36
CA GLU A 9 20.90 4.91 -29.55
C GLU A 9 19.92 3.75 -29.81
N ALA A 10 20.39 2.49 -29.70
CA ALA A 10 19.53 1.33 -29.85
C ALA A 10 18.45 1.21 -28.75
N ILE A 11 18.69 1.74 -27.55
CA ILE A 11 17.69 1.80 -26.48
C ILE A 11 16.69 2.92 -26.76
N GLU A 12 17.15 4.09 -27.18
CA GLU A 12 16.28 5.23 -27.52
C GLU A 12 15.35 4.91 -28.70
N GLU A 13 15.84 4.18 -29.70
CA GLU A 13 15.03 3.74 -30.85
C GLU A 13 13.95 2.73 -30.43
N LYS A 14 14.28 1.79 -29.54
CA LYS A 14 13.29 0.86 -28.96
C LYS A 14 12.25 1.57 -28.11
N LEU A 15 12.63 2.64 -27.41
CA LEU A 15 11.71 3.42 -26.58
C LEU A 15 10.71 4.18 -27.46
N ARG A 16 11.16 4.83 -28.54
CA ARG A 16 10.27 5.49 -29.51
C ARG A 16 9.29 4.51 -30.17
N ALA A 17 9.77 3.31 -30.55
CA ALA A 17 8.90 2.27 -31.12
C ALA A 17 7.83 1.77 -30.14
N LEU A 18 8.12 1.76 -28.83
CA LEU A 18 7.15 1.41 -27.80
C LEU A 18 6.12 2.54 -27.58
N GLU A 19 6.56 3.80 -27.58
CA GLU A 19 5.69 4.97 -27.47
C GLU A 19 4.71 5.07 -28.66
N GLU A 20 5.18 4.82 -29.89
CA GLU A 20 4.31 4.75 -31.07
C GLU A 20 3.30 3.59 -31.00
N ARG A 21 3.72 2.44 -30.47
CA ARG A 21 2.83 1.28 -30.29
C ARG A 21 1.77 1.55 -29.23
N GLU A 22 2.13 2.22 -28.13
CA GLU A 22 1.21 2.63 -27.07
C GLU A 22 0.21 3.67 -27.59
N ALA A 23 0.67 4.68 -28.34
CA ALA A 23 -0.21 5.66 -28.98
C ALA A 23 -1.19 5.01 -29.97
N ARG A 24 -0.74 4.00 -30.72
CA ARG A 24 -1.59 3.22 -31.64
C ARG A 24 -2.62 2.37 -30.89
N LEU A 25 -2.25 1.75 -29.77
CA LEU A 25 -3.18 1.01 -28.91
C LEU A 25 -4.22 1.93 -28.28
N LEU A 26 -3.82 3.10 -27.79
CA LEU A 26 -4.72 4.11 -27.23
C LEU A 26 -5.72 4.61 -28.29
N SER A 27 -5.24 4.88 -29.51
CA SER A 27 -6.09 5.24 -30.66
C SER A 27 -7.12 4.13 -31.00
N GLN A 28 -6.70 2.87 -30.96
CA GLN A 28 -7.57 1.71 -31.20
C GLN A 28 -8.59 1.51 -30.07
N MET A 29 -8.24 1.84 -28.83
CA MET A 29 -9.17 1.78 -27.69
C MET A 29 -10.21 2.91 -27.72
N THR A 30 -9.87 4.08 -28.29
CA THR A 30 -10.82 5.20 -28.42
C THR A 30 -11.83 5.07 -29.56
N THR A 31 -11.70 4.04 -30.41
CA THR A 31 -12.60 3.80 -31.57
C THR A 31 -13.56 2.62 -31.36
N GLN A 32 -13.58 2.00 -30.18
CA GLN A 32 -14.56 0.96 -29.86
C GLN A 32 -15.80 1.53 -29.15
N PRO A 33 -17.01 1.00 -29.44
CA PRO A 33 -18.23 1.43 -28.75
C PRO A 33 -18.07 1.31 -27.24
N SER A 34 -18.63 2.27 -26.51
CA SER A 34 -18.59 2.33 -25.06
C SER A 34 -18.91 0.97 -24.44
N TYR A 35 -18.19 0.62 -23.37
CA TYR A 35 -18.46 -0.54 -22.51
C TYR A 35 -19.95 -0.62 -22.11
N ALA A 36 -20.63 0.53 -21.99
CA ALA A 36 -22.08 0.60 -21.72
C ALA A 36 -22.96 0.03 -22.84
N ASP A 37 -22.50 0.04 -24.10
CA ASP A 37 -23.23 -0.49 -25.26
C ASP A 37 -22.97 -1.99 -25.45
N ALA A 38 -21.77 -2.48 -25.11
CA ALA A 38 -21.46 -3.91 -25.09
C ALA A 38 -22.24 -4.64 -23.99
N VAL A 39 -22.40 -4.03 -22.82
CA VAL A 39 -23.14 -4.61 -21.69
C VAL A 39 -24.65 -4.64 -21.96
N ARG A 40 -25.22 -3.65 -22.67
CA ARG A 40 -26.64 -3.66 -23.07
C ARG A 40 -27.01 -4.77 -24.05
N ASN A 41 -26.08 -5.15 -24.93
CA ASN A 41 -26.33 -6.16 -25.97
C ASN A 41 -25.99 -7.60 -25.52
N ALA A 42 -25.33 -7.77 -24.38
CA ALA A 42 -24.81 -9.08 -23.93
C ALA A 42 -25.70 -9.82 -22.93
N VAL A 43 -26.88 -9.31 -22.54
CA VAL A 43 -27.76 -9.99 -21.58
C VAL A 43 -28.68 -10.99 -22.30
N PRO A 44 -28.53 -12.32 -22.10
CA PRO A 44 -29.52 -13.29 -22.54
C PRO A 44 -30.72 -13.25 -21.58
N ARG A 45 -31.93 -13.15 -22.14
CA ARG A 45 -33.17 -13.41 -21.40
C ARG A 45 -33.33 -14.91 -21.23
N THR A 46 -33.13 -15.47 -20.02
CA THR A 46 -33.65 -16.80 -19.68
C THR A 46 -34.00 -16.94 -18.19
N SER A 47 -34.97 -17.82 -17.99
CA SER A 47 -35.92 -18.03 -16.89
C SER A 47 -35.39 -18.70 -15.61
N GLU A 48 -36.09 -18.38 -14.52
CA GLU A 48 -36.11 -18.81 -13.12
C GLU A 48 -35.95 -20.31 -12.70
N ALA A 49 -35.48 -21.26 -13.53
CA ALA A 49 -35.68 -22.68 -13.21
C ALA A 49 -34.48 -23.53 -12.70
N GLU A 50 -33.22 -23.07 -12.69
CA GLU A 50 -32.08 -24.00 -12.53
C GLU A 50 -31.21 -23.87 -11.26
N HIS A 51 -31.48 -22.96 -10.32
CA HIS A 51 -30.64 -22.82 -9.11
C HIS A 51 -31.09 -23.62 -7.89
N ALA A 52 -32.12 -24.46 -8.01
CA ALA A 52 -32.64 -25.29 -6.93
C ALA A 52 -32.31 -26.78 -7.16
N ARG A 53 -31.05 -27.19 -6.98
CA ARG A 53 -30.63 -28.59 -6.73
C ARG A 53 -29.11 -28.71 -6.56
N ALA A 54 -28.61 -28.53 -5.34
CA ALA A 54 -27.43 -29.25 -4.80
C ALA A 54 -27.15 -28.87 -3.34
N VAL A 55 -28.13 -29.04 -2.44
CA VAL A 55 -27.88 -29.18 -1.00
C VAL A 55 -28.76 -30.31 -0.47
N SER A 56 -28.17 -31.46 -0.16
CA SER A 56 -28.71 -32.48 0.77
C SER A 56 -27.63 -33.50 1.14
N SER A 57 -26.93 -33.35 2.28
CA SER A 57 -27.14 -34.05 3.58
C SER A 57 -26.00 -35.08 3.88
N PRO A 58 -25.90 -35.75 5.07
CA PRO A 58 -25.36 -35.20 6.33
C PRO A 58 -24.38 -36.13 7.13
N ARG A 59 -23.79 -35.57 8.22
CA ARG A 59 -23.22 -36.19 9.47
C ARG A 59 -21.89 -36.99 9.44
N ARG A 60 -20.93 -36.60 10.32
CA ARG A 60 -20.63 -37.28 11.61
C ARG A 60 -19.55 -36.58 12.46
N THR A 61 -19.77 -36.56 13.77
CA THR A 61 -18.89 -36.08 14.85
C THR A 61 -17.80 -37.10 15.22
N ARG A 62 -16.64 -36.60 15.72
CA ARG A 62 -15.83 -37.29 16.74
C ARG A 62 -14.85 -36.32 17.44
N LYS A 63 -14.98 -36.20 18.77
CA LYS A 63 -14.00 -35.63 19.71
C LYS A 63 -12.81 -36.57 19.87
N ARG A 64 -11.59 -36.03 19.99
CA ARG A 64 -10.52 -36.58 20.84
C ARG A 64 -9.69 -35.45 21.44
N LYS A 65 -9.51 -35.51 22.77
CA LYS A 65 -8.50 -34.81 23.57
C LYS A 65 -7.13 -35.49 23.34
N ALA A 66 -6.07 -34.70 23.34
CA ALA A 66 -4.75 -35.15 23.77
C ALA A 66 -3.99 -33.94 24.34
N GLU A 67 -3.72 -34.00 25.65
CA GLU A 67 -2.74 -33.20 26.36
C GLU A 67 -1.33 -33.65 25.94
N GLY A 68 -0.39 -32.71 25.84
CA GLY A 68 1.01 -32.99 25.51
C GLY A 68 1.86 -31.73 25.60
N THR A 69 2.56 -31.59 26.72
CA THR A 69 3.55 -30.57 27.05
C THR A 69 4.78 -30.68 26.13
N PHE A 70 5.23 -29.57 25.55
CA PHE A 70 6.49 -29.50 24.78
C PHE A 70 7.63 -28.99 25.68
N PRO A 71 8.82 -29.63 25.68
CA PRO A 71 9.99 -29.14 26.41
C PRO A 71 10.73 -28.03 25.66
N ASP A 72 11.19 -27.03 26.41
CA ASP A 72 12.07 -25.91 26.00
C ASP A 72 13.46 -26.43 25.58
N VAL A 73 13.80 -26.35 24.29
CA VAL A 73 15.10 -26.77 23.73
C VAL A 73 16.06 -25.59 23.49
N GLU A 74 15.74 -24.38 23.97
CA GLU A 74 16.59 -23.19 23.72
C GLU A 74 17.62 -22.86 24.81
N ARG A 75 17.78 -23.68 25.86
CA ARG A 75 18.60 -23.29 27.03
C ARG A 75 19.94 -23.97 27.25
N GLU A 76 20.45 -24.77 26.34
CA GLU A 76 21.68 -25.56 26.60
C GLU A 76 22.73 -25.53 25.47
N LYS A 77 23.00 -24.36 24.87
CA LYS A 77 24.09 -24.21 23.89
C LYS A 77 24.85 -22.88 23.97
N ASN A 78 25.08 -22.37 25.17
CA ASN A 78 25.93 -21.18 25.33
C ASN A 78 26.84 -21.28 26.55
N GLU A 79 27.89 -22.11 26.46
CA GLU A 79 29.10 -21.88 27.26
C GLU A 79 30.40 -22.15 26.50
N ARG A 80 31.27 -21.13 26.54
CA ARG A 80 32.74 -21.12 26.44
C ARG A 80 33.41 -21.34 25.08
N LEU A 81 33.43 -20.28 24.26
CA LEU A 81 34.49 -20.08 23.25
C LEU A 81 35.63 -19.25 23.85
N SER A 82 36.86 -19.75 23.68
CA SER A 82 38.10 -19.17 24.20
C SER A 82 38.41 -17.80 23.55
N ARG A 83 39.08 -16.90 24.29
CA ARG A 83 39.50 -15.57 23.78
C ARG A 83 40.27 -15.65 22.44
N ARG A 84 41.07 -16.71 22.24
CA ARG A 84 41.82 -16.93 20.99
C ARG A 84 40.92 -17.27 19.79
N GLU A 85 39.77 -17.92 20.02
CA GLU A 85 38.80 -18.23 18.96
C GLU A 85 37.97 -16.99 18.58
N LYS A 86 37.64 -16.14 19.57
CA LYS A 86 36.98 -14.85 19.33
C LYS A 86 37.88 -13.90 18.52
N GLU A 87 39.20 -13.95 18.72
CA GLU A 87 40.18 -13.19 17.93
C GLU A 87 40.29 -13.73 16.49
N ARG A 88 40.33 -15.06 16.30
CA ARG A 88 40.36 -15.70 14.97
C ARG A 88 39.09 -15.44 14.15
N LEU A 89 37.92 -15.37 14.77
CA LEU A 89 36.65 -15.03 14.12
C LEU A 89 36.53 -13.53 13.77
N ARG A 90 37.29 -12.65 14.45
CA ARG A 90 37.31 -11.20 14.16
C ARG A 90 37.97 -10.88 12.81
N VAL A 91 38.91 -11.72 12.35
CA VAL A 91 39.70 -11.50 11.13
C VAL A 91 39.00 -12.04 9.86
N ARG A 92 37.85 -12.71 9.97
CA ARG A 92 37.12 -13.29 8.82
C ARG A 92 35.70 -12.76 8.59
N ARG A 93 35.34 -11.59 9.14
CA ARG A 93 34.10 -10.90 8.76
C ARG A 93 34.34 -9.96 7.58
N ALA A 94 34.55 -10.53 6.39
CA ALA A 94 34.16 -9.86 5.17
C ALA A 94 32.62 -9.97 5.07
N PRO A 95 31.85 -8.86 5.04
CA PRO A 95 30.39 -8.90 4.99
C PRO A 95 29.85 -9.72 3.81
N GLU A 96 30.62 -9.85 2.74
CA GLU A 96 30.28 -10.63 1.54
C GLU A 96 30.22 -12.14 1.81
N VAL A 97 31.14 -12.69 2.59
CA VAL A 97 31.18 -14.13 2.90
C VAL A 97 30.05 -14.53 3.83
N VAL A 98 29.69 -13.67 4.78
CA VAL A 98 28.52 -13.89 5.67
C VAL A 98 27.21 -13.84 4.88
N VAL A 99 27.13 -12.97 3.88
CA VAL A 99 25.96 -12.88 2.98
C VAL A 99 25.89 -14.07 2.04
N ALA A 100 27.03 -14.54 1.52
CA ALA A 100 27.11 -15.73 0.67
C ALA A 100 26.72 -17.00 1.44
N LEU A 101 27.25 -17.19 2.65
CA LEU A 101 26.90 -18.33 3.50
C LEU A 101 25.43 -18.29 3.96
N LYS A 102 24.86 -17.10 4.19
CA LYS A 102 23.42 -16.96 4.45
C LYS A 102 22.57 -17.37 3.24
N ARG A 103 22.97 -17.00 2.02
CA ARG A 103 22.30 -17.42 0.79
C ARG A 103 22.38 -18.93 0.61
N GLU A 104 23.56 -19.50 0.79
CA GLU A 104 23.80 -20.94 0.62
C GLU A 104 23.01 -21.76 1.66
N ALA A 105 22.96 -21.29 2.92
CA ALA A 105 22.11 -21.88 3.94
C ALA A 105 20.61 -21.74 3.64
N GLU A 106 20.16 -20.59 3.11
CA GLU A 106 18.76 -20.38 2.70
C GLU A 106 18.36 -21.26 1.51
N ASP A 107 19.25 -21.44 0.53
CA ASP A 107 19.02 -22.28 -0.65
C ASP A 107 19.00 -23.77 -0.27
N LEU A 108 19.90 -24.20 0.62
CA LEU A 108 19.90 -25.57 1.17
C LEU A 108 18.62 -25.86 1.95
N LEU A 109 18.19 -24.94 2.82
CA LEU A 109 16.91 -25.03 3.56
C LEU A 109 15.69 -25.05 2.62
N SER A 110 15.76 -24.33 1.50
CA SER A 110 14.71 -24.32 0.47
C SER A 110 14.67 -25.62 -0.34
N SER A 111 15.81 -26.25 -0.58
CA SER A 111 15.91 -27.50 -1.35
C SER A 111 15.52 -28.75 -0.54
N ALA A 112 15.73 -28.73 0.78
CA ALA A 112 15.50 -29.87 1.67
C ALA A 112 14.02 -30.10 2.03
N MET A 113 13.12 -29.17 1.68
CA MET A 113 11.68 -29.26 2.02
C MET A 113 10.81 -28.98 0.79
N PRO A 114 10.66 -29.93 -0.15
CA PRO A 114 9.81 -29.77 -1.32
C PRO A 114 8.34 -29.90 -0.88
N GLY A 115 7.75 -28.79 -0.44
CA GLY A 115 6.36 -28.77 0.01
C GLY A 115 6.05 -27.77 1.12
N LYS A 116 6.48 -26.51 0.95
CA LYS A 116 5.91 -25.29 1.56
C LYS A 116 6.84 -24.14 1.19
N ARG A 117 6.54 -23.41 0.09
CA ARG A 117 7.07 -22.05 -0.05
C ARG A 117 6.57 -21.27 1.15
N ARG A 118 7.41 -21.08 2.17
CA ARG A 118 7.11 -20.17 3.27
C ARG A 118 6.89 -18.80 2.63
N HIS A 119 5.64 -18.37 2.52
CA HIS A 119 5.30 -17.03 2.06
C HIS A 119 6.10 -16.05 2.94
N LYS A 120 7.14 -15.42 2.36
CA LYS A 120 7.95 -14.43 3.07
C LYS A 120 7.12 -13.15 3.12
N THR A 121 6.18 -13.07 4.07
CA THR A 121 5.30 -11.91 4.31
C THR A 121 6.04 -10.73 4.95
N LEU A 122 7.26 -10.45 4.50
CA LEU A 122 8.11 -9.41 5.09
C LEU A 122 7.96 -8.12 4.28
N ARG A 123 7.72 -7.01 4.98
CA ARG A 123 7.85 -5.67 4.38
C ARG A 123 9.33 -5.51 4.00
N ILE A 124 9.60 -5.19 2.74
CA ILE A 124 10.97 -4.93 2.30
C ILE A 124 11.10 -3.50 1.81
N GLY A 125 12.29 -2.93 1.98
CA GLY A 125 12.60 -1.59 1.47
C GLY A 125 12.87 -1.58 -0.03
N VAL A 126 12.83 -0.40 -0.64
CA VAL A 126 13.01 -0.13 -2.08
C VAL A 126 14.19 -0.89 -2.70
N ARG A 127 15.39 -0.78 -2.12
CA ARG A 127 16.59 -1.44 -2.67
C ARG A 127 16.48 -2.97 -2.68
N GLN A 128 15.87 -3.54 -1.64
CA GLN A 128 15.66 -4.99 -1.57
C GLN A 128 14.56 -5.41 -2.55
N ALA A 129 13.49 -4.62 -2.68
CA ALA A 129 12.41 -4.86 -3.62
C ALA A 129 12.89 -4.90 -5.07
N ILE A 130 13.75 -3.95 -5.47
CA ILE A 130 14.33 -3.95 -6.82
C ILE A 130 15.20 -5.20 -7.04
N ARG A 131 15.98 -5.63 -6.03
CA ARG A 131 16.80 -6.84 -6.14
C ARG A 131 15.97 -8.13 -6.17
N GLN A 132 14.84 -8.17 -5.47
CA GLN A 132 14.02 -9.37 -5.32
C GLN A 132 13.00 -9.52 -6.45
N TYR A 133 12.33 -8.43 -6.83
CA TYR A 133 11.23 -8.43 -7.80
C TYR A 133 11.62 -7.82 -9.16
N GLY A 134 12.85 -7.32 -9.31
CA GLY A 134 13.33 -6.76 -10.57
C GLY A 134 12.46 -5.60 -11.07
N MET A 135 12.08 -5.68 -12.35
CA MET A 135 11.28 -4.66 -13.01
C MET A 135 9.86 -4.53 -12.46
N GLU A 136 9.24 -5.61 -12.00
CA GLU A 136 7.89 -5.53 -11.41
C GLU A 136 7.89 -4.78 -10.08
N GLY A 137 8.94 -4.95 -9.27
CA GLY A 137 9.15 -4.13 -8.08
C GLY A 137 9.35 -2.65 -8.41
N LEU A 138 10.16 -2.35 -9.43
CA LEU A 138 10.40 -0.97 -9.87
C LEU A 138 9.12 -0.31 -10.41
N LYS A 139 8.33 -1.01 -11.22
CA LYS A 139 7.04 -0.53 -11.72
C LYS A 139 6.10 -0.17 -10.57
N ALA A 140 5.98 -1.03 -9.56
CA ALA A 140 5.16 -0.76 -8.38
C ALA A 140 5.62 0.49 -7.62
N ILE A 141 6.93 0.65 -7.43
CA ILE A 141 7.52 1.84 -6.79
C ILE A 141 7.23 3.10 -7.60
N VAL A 142 7.44 3.07 -8.92
CA VAL A 142 7.21 4.22 -9.80
C VAL A 142 5.73 4.58 -9.87
N ALA A 143 4.83 3.59 -9.92
CA ALA A 143 3.39 3.81 -9.90
C ALA A 143 2.94 4.53 -8.62
N GLU A 144 3.44 4.10 -7.45
CA GLU A 144 3.18 4.78 -6.18
C GLU A 144 3.70 6.23 -6.18
N LEU A 145 4.92 6.48 -6.68
CA LEU A 145 5.45 7.84 -6.77
C LEU A 145 4.67 8.73 -7.76
N LEU A 146 4.20 8.14 -8.87
CA LEU A 146 3.34 8.83 -9.84
C LEU A 146 2.00 9.21 -9.21
N GLN A 147 1.41 8.37 -8.35
CA GLN A 147 0.19 8.69 -7.63
C GLN A 147 0.37 9.92 -6.71
N LEU A 148 1.54 10.07 -6.08
CA LEU A 148 1.81 11.21 -5.20
C LEU A 148 2.01 12.53 -5.97
N SER A 149 2.68 12.47 -7.12
CA SER A 149 3.07 13.66 -7.90
C SER A 149 2.11 14.03 -9.03
N LYS A 150 1.33 13.07 -9.54
CA LYS A 150 0.41 13.24 -10.68
C LYS A 150 -1.02 12.87 -10.25
N HIS A 151 -1.95 12.76 -11.20
CA HIS A 151 -3.37 12.48 -10.94
C HIS A 151 -4.13 13.53 -10.12
N GLY A 152 -3.68 14.79 -10.13
CA GLY A 152 -4.39 15.90 -9.48
C GLY A 152 -4.34 15.91 -7.94
N LEU A 153 -3.55 15.02 -7.32
CA LEU A 153 -3.42 14.96 -5.87
C LEU A 153 -2.39 15.96 -5.32
N ASP A 154 -1.30 16.23 -6.05
CA ASP A 154 -0.20 17.16 -5.66
C ASP A 154 0.18 17.02 -4.17
N VAL A 155 0.45 15.78 -3.75
CA VAL A 155 0.59 15.42 -2.32
C VAL A 155 1.83 16.05 -1.69
N LEU A 156 2.92 16.13 -2.46
CA LEU A 156 4.24 16.54 -1.99
C LEU A 156 4.59 17.92 -2.58
N GLU A 157 4.76 18.90 -1.72
CA GLU A 157 5.29 20.21 -2.09
C GLU A 157 6.77 20.28 -1.69
N PRO A 158 7.72 20.36 -2.64
CA PRO A 158 9.13 20.44 -2.30
C PRO A 158 9.48 21.79 -1.68
N VAL A 159 10.29 21.79 -0.62
CA VAL A 159 10.70 23.00 0.11
C VAL A 159 12.20 23.02 0.36
N HIS A 160 12.78 24.22 0.37
CA HIS A 160 14.17 24.38 0.77
C HIS A 160 14.29 24.41 2.30
N VAL A 161 15.16 23.59 2.88
CA VAL A 161 15.30 23.50 4.35
C VAL A 161 15.67 24.84 5.00
N HIS A 162 16.37 25.72 4.29
CA HIS A 162 16.74 27.04 4.81
C HIS A 162 15.58 28.03 4.87
N THR A 163 14.47 27.81 4.15
CA THR A 163 13.28 28.69 4.23
C THR A 163 12.38 28.33 5.41
N LEU A 164 12.59 27.17 6.03
CA LEU A 164 11.81 26.71 7.17
C LEU A 164 12.21 27.42 8.46
N THR A 165 11.27 27.56 9.39
CA THR A 165 11.58 28.03 10.75
C THR A 165 12.32 26.95 11.54
N LYS A 166 12.92 27.32 12.68
CA LYS A 166 13.58 26.32 13.55
C LYS A 166 12.60 25.22 13.99
N LYS A 167 11.41 25.60 14.43
CA LYS A 167 10.34 24.67 14.83
C LYS A 167 9.98 23.70 13.70
N GLN A 168 9.79 24.20 12.49
CA GLN A 168 9.50 23.37 11.31
C GLN A 168 10.63 22.42 10.96
N ARG A 169 11.90 22.85 11.08
CA ARG A 169 13.07 21.98 10.86
C ARG A 169 13.18 20.86 11.87
N ASP A 170 12.93 21.17 13.14
CA ASP A 170 12.97 20.20 14.23
C ASP A 170 11.81 19.18 14.10
N GLY A 171 10.68 19.60 13.53
CA GLY A 171 9.52 18.74 13.22
C GLY A 171 9.58 17.98 11.89
N ILE A 172 10.71 17.95 11.17
CA ILE A 172 10.83 17.16 9.94
C ILE A 172 10.91 15.67 10.27
N ILE A 173 9.86 14.93 9.94
CA ILE A 173 9.78 13.47 10.17
C ILE A 173 10.37 12.67 9.00
N PRO A 174 10.86 11.44 9.23
CA PRO A 174 11.31 10.57 8.15
C PRO A 174 10.13 10.04 7.33
N SER A 175 10.41 9.68 6.08
CA SER A 175 9.49 8.89 5.25
C SER A 175 10.19 7.66 4.69
N PHE A 176 9.42 6.61 4.43
CA PHE A 176 9.92 5.38 3.84
C PHE A 176 8.86 4.74 2.95
N MET A 177 9.33 3.94 2.01
CA MET A 177 8.47 3.11 1.17
C MET A 177 8.70 1.65 1.51
N PHE A 178 7.61 0.92 1.73
CA PHE A 178 7.65 -0.53 1.84
C PHE A 178 7.00 -1.16 0.62
N VAL A 179 7.52 -2.32 0.22
CA VAL A 179 7.02 -3.12 -0.90
C VAL A 179 6.65 -4.50 -0.38
N LYS A 180 5.52 -5.03 -0.86
CA LYS A 180 4.99 -6.33 -0.47
C LYS A 180 4.31 -7.01 -1.67
N GLU A 181 4.38 -8.33 -1.72
CA GLU A 181 3.51 -9.15 -2.58
C GLU A 181 2.06 -9.10 -2.09
N ASN A 182 1.13 -8.87 -3.01
CA ASN A 182 -0.30 -9.05 -2.81
C ASN A 182 -0.70 -10.37 -3.47
N HIS A 183 -1.43 -11.20 -2.73
CA HIS A 183 -1.92 -12.48 -3.22
C HIS A 183 -3.45 -12.47 -3.23
N ASP A 184 -4.03 -13.22 -4.17
CA ASP A 184 -5.46 -13.44 -4.22
C ASP A 184 -5.91 -14.48 -3.17
N ALA A 185 -7.21 -14.76 -3.13
CA ALA A 185 -7.80 -15.75 -2.22
C ALA A 185 -7.30 -17.18 -2.48
N SER A 186 -6.78 -17.48 -3.67
CA SER A 186 -6.17 -18.77 -4.02
C SER A 186 -4.70 -18.88 -3.59
N GLY A 187 -4.09 -17.77 -3.17
CA GLY A 187 -2.68 -17.67 -2.83
C GLY A 187 -1.77 -17.36 -4.02
N ALA A 188 -2.32 -17.17 -5.22
CA ALA A 188 -1.55 -16.76 -6.39
C ALA A 188 -1.10 -15.30 -6.25
N LEU A 189 0.09 -14.98 -6.78
CA LEU A 189 0.60 -13.62 -6.78
C LEU A 189 -0.27 -12.76 -7.71
N GLU A 190 -0.97 -11.80 -7.12
CA GLU A 190 -1.81 -10.86 -7.87
C GLU A 190 -0.95 -9.69 -8.37
N LYS A 191 -0.20 -9.05 -7.47
CA LYS A 191 0.63 -7.86 -7.80
C LYS A 191 1.69 -7.57 -6.75
N ILE A 192 2.71 -6.81 -7.13
CA ILE A 192 3.62 -6.16 -6.19
C ILE A 192 3.03 -4.81 -5.79
N LYS A 193 2.86 -4.56 -4.49
CA LYS A 193 2.31 -3.32 -3.94
C LYS A 193 3.40 -2.53 -3.23
N ALA A 194 3.61 -1.30 -3.65
CA ALA A 194 4.42 -0.32 -2.93
C ALA A 194 3.50 0.64 -2.16
N ARG A 195 3.96 1.16 -1.02
CA ARG A 195 3.29 2.25 -0.30
C ARG A 195 4.29 3.20 0.32
N MET A 196 4.09 4.49 0.11
CA MET A 196 4.84 5.54 0.78
C MET A 196 4.21 5.85 2.15
N VAL A 197 5.05 5.98 3.17
CA VAL A 197 4.63 6.13 4.56
C VAL A 197 5.42 7.24 5.24
N ALA A 198 4.72 8.07 6.00
CA ALA A 198 5.29 9.03 6.92
C ALA A 198 5.58 8.38 8.29
N GLY A 199 6.70 8.74 8.91
CA GLY A 199 7.05 8.33 10.27
C GLY A 199 6.26 9.12 11.32
N GLY A 200 4.93 9.03 11.32
CA GLY A 200 4.09 9.85 12.22
C GLY A 200 4.26 9.55 13.71
N ASN A 201 4.98 8.49 14.08
CA ASN A 201 5.46 8.30 15.45
C ASN A 201 6.40 9.41 15.94
N GLU A 202 6.98 10.20 15.02
CA GLU A 202 7.81 11.38 15.32
C GLU A 202 7.05 12.71 15.19
N GLN A 203 5.74 12.68 14.87
CA GLN A 203 4.91 13.90 14.92
C GLN A 203 4.65 14.30 16.37
N ASP A 204 4.74 15.61 16.65
CA ASP A 204 4.36 16.17 17.94
C ASP A 204 2.84 16.13 18.10
N ARG A 205 2.35 15.16 18.88
CA ARG A 205 0.91 14.99 19.13
C ARG A 205 0.27 16.20 19.80
N SER A 206 1.02 17.04 20.51
CA SER A 206 0.45 18.20 21.20
C SER A 206 -0.05 19.29 20.24
N GLU A 207 0.39 19.25 18.97
CA GLU A 207 -0.07 20.18 17.94
C GLU A 207 -1.44 19.81 17.34
N TYR A 208 -1.92 18.59 17.61
CA TYR A 208 -3.13 18.05 17.00
C TYR A 208 -4.21 17.85 18.07
N SER A 209 -5.42 18.33 17.81
CA SER A 209 -6.53 18.26 18.76
C SER A 209 -7.17 16.87 18.83
N ASP A 210 -7.65 16.37 17.68
CA ASP A 210 -8.23 15.04 17.53
C ASP A 210 -7.67 14.34 16.29
N CYS A 211 -7.06 13.18 16.51
CA CYS A 211 -6.44 12.35 15.48
C CYS A 211 -7.21 11.05 15.25
N SER A 212 -8.24 10.77 16.05
CA SER A 212 -8.87 9.45 16.08
C SER A 212 -10.10 9.41 15.19
N SER A 213 -10.04 8.60 14.13
CA SER A 213 -11.25 8.27 13.36
C SER A 213 -12.17 7.36 14.18
N PRO A 214 -13.49 7.57 14.16
CA PRO A 214 -14.43 6.61 14.71
C PRO A 214 -14.34 5.28 13.97
N THR A 215 -14.78 4.22 14.63
CA THR A 215 -14.92 2.88 14.06
C THR A 215 -16.37 2.46 14.23
N VAL A 216 -16.97 1.97 13.15
CA VAL A 216 -18.34 1.47 13.16
C VAL A 216 -18.50 0.34 14.18
N ALA A 217 -19.61 0.37 14.93
CA ALA A 217 -19.96 -0.70 15.85
C ALA A 217 -20.29 -1.98 15.08
N THR A 218 -19.87 -3.13 15.60
CA THR A 218 -20.13 -4.42 14.94
C THR A 218 -21.64 -4.73 14.93
N GLU A 219 -22.34 -4.31 15.98
CA GLU A 219 -23.79 -4.39 16.13
C GLU A 219 -24.50 -3.59 15.03
N ALA A 220 -23.99 -2.41 14.69
CA ALA A 220 -24.54 -1.58 13.63
C ALA A 220 -24.40 -2.26 12.25
N ILE A 221 -23.26 -2.89 11.97
CA ILE A 221 -23.05 -3.67 10.74
C ILE A 221 -24.09 -4.80 10.65
N PHE A 222 -24.25 -5.59 11.72
CA PHE A 222 -25.21 -6.71 11.71
C PHE A 222 -26.65 -6.24 11.57
N LEU A 223 -27.02 -5.12 12.21
CA LEU A 223 -28.35 -4.54 12.09
C LEU A 223 -28.62 -4.08 10.66
N LEU A 224 -27.68 -3.38 10.02
CA LEU A 224 -27.81 -2.95 8.63
C LEU A 224 -27.91 -4.16 7.68
N ALA A 225 -27.15 -5.22 7.91
CA ALA A 225 -27.22 -6.45 7.12
C ALA A 225 -28.58 -7.16 7.28
N ALA A 226 -29.11 -7.24 8.51
CA ALA A 226 -30.41 -7.82 8.78
C ALA A 226 -31.55 -7.00 8.14
N GLU A 227 -31.45 -5.67 8.20
CA GLU A 227 -32.43 -4.78 7.59
C GLU A 227 -32.40 -4.86 6.05
N ALA A 228 -31.21 -4.93 5.45
CA ALA A 228 -31.06 -5.14 4.02
C ALA A 228 -31.68 -6.48 3.58
N ALA A 229 -31.47 -7.55 4.34
CA ALA A 229 -32.09 -8.86 4.07
C ALA A 229 -33.62 -8.84 4.24
N ARG A 230 -34.12 -8.14 5.26
CA ARG A 230 -35.57 -8.01 5.55
C ARG A 230 -36.30 -7.21 4.46
N SER A 231 -35.69 -6.14 3.97
CA SER A 231 -36.26 -5.25 2.94
C SER A 231 -35.99 -5.73 1.51
N GLY A 232 -35.13 -6.75 1.32
CA GLY A 232 -34.69 -7.18 0.00
C GLY A 232 -33.82 -6.13 -0.70
N ALA A 233 -33.12 -5.27 0.05
CA ALA A 233 -32.31 -4.19 -0.48
C ALA A 233 -31.06 -4.73 -1.21
N ALA A 234 -30.67 -4.02 -2.27
CA ALA A 234 -29.40 -4.27 -2.94
C ALA A 234 -28.24 -3.73 -2.07
N VAL A 235 -27.19 -4.54 -1.92
CA VAL A 235 -25.99 -4.18 -1.15
C VAL A 235 -24.80 -4.05 -2.10
N ALA A 236 -24.06 -2.96 -1.96
CA ALA A 236 -22.83 -2.70 -2.70
C ALA A 236 -21.68 -2.38 -1.75
N THR A 237 -20.45 -2.68 -2.18
CA THR A 237 -19.22 -2.33 -1.46
C THR A 237 -18.34 -1.49 -2.37
N ILE A 238 -17.69 -0.47 -1.80
CA ILE A 238 -16.83 0.47 -2.53
C ILE A 238 -15.52 0.58 -1.77
N ASP A 239 -14.39 0.44 -2.47
CA ASP A 239 -13.05 0.69 -1.95
C ASP A 239 -12.48 1.97 -2.56
N PHE A 240 -11.91 2.85 -1.72
CA PHE A 240 -11.33 4.11 -2.16
C PHE A 240 -9.81 3.97 -2.32
N PRO A 241 -9.29 3.88 -3.55
CA PRO A 241 -7.85 3.78 -3.76
C PRO A 241 -7.17 5.05 -3.25
N GLY A 242 -6.18 4.87 -2.37
CA GLY A 242 -5.46 6.00 -1.78
C GLY A 242 -6.36 6.90 -0.92
N ALA A 243 -7.35 6.34 -0.21
CA ALA A 243 -8.29 7.05 0.66
C ALA A 243 -7.72 8.30 1.35
N PHE A 244 -6.61 8.19 2.10
CA PHE A 244 -6.03 9.33 2.82
C PHE A 244 -5.54 10.45 1.91
N LEU A 245 -5.08 10.12 0.71
CA LEU A 245 -4.65 11.10 -0.29
C LEU A 245 -5.83 11.85 -0.91
N ASN A 246 -7.08 11.49 -0.65
CA ASN A 246 -8.23 12.27 -1.11
C ASN A 246 -8.54 13.43 -0.15
N ALA A 247 -8.13 13.33 1.12
CA ALA A 247 -8.27 14.41 2.09
C ALA A 247 -7.20 15.49 1.89
N SER A 248 -7.55 16.75 2.14
CA SER A 248 -6.62 17.88 2.16
C SER A 248 -6.14 18.20 3.57
N ILE A 249 -4.99 18.85 3.67
CA ILE A 249 -4.51 19.47 4.90
C ILE A 249 -4.71 20.98 4.74
N PRO A 250 -5.67 21.60 5.46
CA PRO A 250 -5.90 23.04 5.41
C PRO A 250 -4.64 23.84 5.81
N ASP A 251 -4.50 25.05 5.26
CA ASP A 251 -3.40 25.97 5.62
C ASP A 251 -3.43 26.42 7.09
N SER A 252 -4.59 26.32 7.75
CA SER A 252 -4.75 26.60 9.17
C SER A 252 -4.19 25.52 10.09
N ASP A 253 -4.01 24.31 9.58
CA ASP A 253 -3.64 23.14 10.37
C ASP A 253 -2.11 22.97 10.45
N PRO A 254 -1.59 22.26 11.47
CA PRO A 254 -0.17 21.95 11.56
C PRO A 254 0.35 21.25 10.31
N HIS A 255 1.33 21.87 9.64
CA HIS A 255 1.95 21.30 8.45
C HIS A 255 3.00 20.26 8.81
N THR A 256 2.83 19.06 8.25
CA THR A 256 3.83 17.99 8.36
C THR A 256 4.86 18.12 7.25
N TYR A 257 6.14 18.12 7.64
CA TYR A 257 7.28 18.10 6.72
C TYR A 257 7.93 16.73 6.75
N VAL A 258 8.12 16.13 5.58
CA VAL A 258 8.71 14.79 5.44
C VAL A 258 10.07 14.85 4.76
N ARG A 259 11.02 14.07 5.29
CA ARG A 259 12.32 13.82 4.66
C ARG A 259 12.22 12.59 3.77
N ILE A 260 12.42 12.77 2.47
CA ILE A 260 12.49 11.67 1.50
C ILE A 260 13.90 11.10 1.50
N ASN A 261 14.00 9.77 1.62
CA ASN A 261 15.28 9.09 1.69
C ASN A 261 16.04 9.15 0.35
N ARG A 262 17.39 9.07 0.41
CA ARG A 262 18.26 9.13 -0.77
C ARG A 262 17.91 8.13 -1.88
N SER A 263 17.47 6.92 -1.50
CA SER A 263 17.10 5.89 -2.48
C SER A 263 15.84 6.22 -3.27
N LEU A 264 14.92 6.99 -2.70
CA LEU A 264 13.68 7.41 -3.33
C LEU A 264 13.81 8.78 -4.00
N THR A 265 14.62 9.68 -3.45
CA THR A 265 14.80 11.03 -3.99
C THR A 265 15.14 11.01 -5.48
N GLY A 266 16.05 10.13 -5.91
CA GLY A 266 16.42 10.00 -7.31
C GLY A 266 15.27 9.54 -8.21
N LEU A 267 14.48 8.56 -7.74
CA LEU A 267 13.31 8.06 -8.47
C LEU A 267 12.20 9.12 -8.52
N LEU A 268 11.91 9.78 -7.40
CA LEU A 268 10.91 10.82 -7.31
C LEU A 268 11.28 12.03 -8.19
N ALA A 269 12.55 12.44 -8.22
CA ALA A 269 13.03 13.52 -9.09
C ALA A 269 13.07 13.15 -10.58
N ALA A 270 13.09 11.85 -10.91
CA ALA A 270 12.89 11.38 -12.28
C ALA A 270 11.42 11.42 -12.70
N VAL A 271 10.51 11.11 -11.76
CA VAL A 271 9.05 11.12 -11.95
C VAL A 271 8.48 12.54 -11.99
N ASP A 272 8.95 13.41 -11.09
CA ASP A 272 8.56 14.82 -10.98
C ASP A 272 9.80 15.72 -11.05
N LYS A 273 9.98 16.35 -12.21
CA LYS A 273 11.14 17.20 -12.50
C LYS A 273 11.20 18.44 -11.58
N ARG A 274 10.08 18.90 -11.01
CA ARG A 274 10.04 20.05 -10.09
C ARG A 274 10.90 19.82 -8.86
N MET A 275 11.03 18.56 -8.44
CA MET A 275 11.75 18.14 -7.23
C MET A 275 13.26 18.34 -7.34
N LYS A 276 13.83 18.31 -8.56
CA LYS A 276 15.28 18.30 -8.79
C LYS A 276 16.01 19.48 -8.16
N GLN A 277 15.44 20.69 -8.24
CA GLN A 277 16.05 21.90 -7.71
C GLN A 277 16.11 21.95 -6.17
N PHE A 278 15.29 21.14 -5.49
CA PHE A 278 15.21 21.09 -4.03
C PHE A 278 16.07 19.98 -3.41
N VAL A 279 16.70 19.14 -4.24
CA VAL A 279 17.55 18.05 -3.76
C VAL A 279 18.88 18.60 -3.26
N LYS A 280 19.20 18.33 -2.00
CA LYS A 280 20.50 18.66 -1.38
C LYS A 280 21.12 17.42 -0.74
N ASP A 281 22.36 17.09 -1.13
CA ASP A 281 23.08 15.89 -0.65
C ASP A 281 22.28 14.59 -0.80
N GLY A 282 21.49 14.49 -1.88
CA GLY A 282 20.58 13.38 -2.17
C GLY A 282 19.32 13.33 -1.31
N VAL A 283 19.10 14.31 -0.44
CA VAL A 283 17.93 14.42 0.43
C VAL A 283 16.97 15.45 -0.13
N LEU A 284 15.68 15.16 -0.03
CA LEU A 284 14.59 16.07 -0.39
C LEU A 284 13.69 16.22 0.84
N VAL A 285 13.26 17.46 1.11
CA VAL A 285 12.24 17.74 2.13
C VAL A 285 11.01 18.26 1.42
N CYS A 286 9.86 17.71 1.78
CA CYS A 286 8.57 18.10 1.24
C CYS A 286 7.62 18.48 2.37
N ARG A 287 6.81 19.52 2.16
CA ARG A 287 5.58 19.76 2.92
C ARG A 287 4.50 18.82 2.37
N LEU A 288 3.74 18.19 3.26
CA LEU A 288 2.56 17.41 2.87
C LEU A 288 1.37 18.35 2.65
N LYS A 289 0.78 18.30 1.46
CA LYS A 289 -0.52 18.93 1.16
C LYS A 289 -1.69 18.02 1.46
N ARG A 290 -1.44 16.71 1.47
CA ARG A 290 -2.39 15.65 1.78
C ARG A 290 -1.75 14.64 2.72
N PRO A 291 -2.49 14.03 3.65
CA PRO A 291 -1.90 13.15 4.66
C PRO A 291 -1.43 11.84 4.02
N LEU A 292 -0.19 11.45 4.33
CA LEU A 292 0.33 10.14 3.94
C LEU A 292 -0.14 9.06 4.91
N TYR A 293 -0.05 7.80 4.48
CA TYR A 293 -0.13 6.69 5.42
C TYR A 293 0.90 6.87 6.53
N GLY A 294 0.52 6.59 7.77
CA GLY A 294 1.40 6.74 8.93
C GLY A 294 1.39 8.12 9.57
N CYS A 295 0.79 9.14 8.95
CA CYS A 295 0.46 10.38 9.66
C CYS A 295 -0.59 10.10 10.74
N ILE A 296 -0.45 10.71 11.92
CA ILE A 296 -1.31 10.43 13.07
C ILE A 296 -2.77 10.83 12.86
N ASP A 297 -3.01 11.84 12.02
CA ASP A 297 -4.31 12.43 11.72
C ASP A 297 -4.91 11.97 10.37
N ALA A 298 -4.21 11.11 9.63
CA ALA A 298 -4.61 10.70 8.28
C ALA A 298 -5.99 10.04 8.22
N SER A 299 -6.28 9.17 9.19
CA SER A 299 -7.56 8.45 9.26
C SER A 299 -8.71 9.40 9.57
N LYS A 300 -8.54 10.28 10.56
CA LYS A 300 -9.54 11.26 10.96
C LYS A 300 -9.87 12.23 9.81
N ARG A 301 -8.85 12.76 9.14
CA ARG A 301 -9.04 13.65 7.97
C ARG A 301 -9.81 12.99 6.84
N TRP A 302 -9.50 11.72 6.54
CA TRP A 302 -10.26 10.98 5.54
C TRP A 302 -11.70 10.75 5.95
N TYR A 303 -11.95 10.38 7.20
CA TYR A 303 -13.30 10.23 7.73
C TYR A 303 -14.11 11.53 7.59
N ASP A 304 -13.55 12.67 8.02
CA ASP A 304 -14.23 13.95 7.94
C ASP A 304 -14.55 14.35 6.49
N HIS A 305 -13.58 14.18 5.60
CA HIS A 305 -13.77 14.44 4.16
C HIS A 305 -14.83 13.53 3.54
N LEU A 306 -14.86 12.24 3.91
CA LEU A 306 -15.88 11.31 3.45
C LEU A 306 -17.27 11.69 3.96
N CYS A 307 -17.39 12.08 5.23
CA CYS A 307 -18.65 12.53 5.80
C CYS A 307 -19.16 13.82 5.13
N GLU A 308 -18.28 14.79 4.89
CA GLU A 308 -18.63 16.03 4.17
C GLU A 308 -19.18 15.70 2.77
N MET A 309 -18.45 14.90 1.99
CA MET A 309 -18.88 14.47 0.66
C MET A 309 -20.22 13.71 0.68
N LEU A 310 -20.42 12.81 1.64
CA LEU A 310 -21.69 12.10 1.78
C LEU A 310 -22.83 13.05 2.19
N SER A 311 -22.56 14.04 3.03
CA SER A 311 -23.55 15.05 3.40
C SER A 311 -23.95 15.95 2.23
N GLU A 312 -23.02 16.32 1.35
CA GLU A 312 -23.33 17.01 0.10
C GLU A 312 -24.22 16.16 -0.82
N LEU A 313 -24.09 14.84 -0.78
CA LEU A 313 -24.95 13.89 -1.49
C LEU A 313 -26.31 13.66 -0.80
N GLY A 314 -26.58 14.34 0.31
CA GLY A 314 -27.83 14.28 1.08
C GLY A 314 -27.88 13.19 2.13
N PHE A 315 -26.74 12.66 2.58
CA PHE A 315 -26.67 11.72 3.69
C PHE A 315 -26.53 12.44 5.03
N GLU A 316 -27.19 11.92 6.05
CA GLU A 316 -27.14 12.38 7.44
C GLU A 316 -26.47 11.33 8.31
N GLN A 317 -25.55 11.76 9.18
CA GLN A 317 -24.94 10.90 10.19
C GLN A 317 -25.96 10.46 11.24
N ASN A 318 -25.86 9.18 11.63
CA ASN A 318 -26.71 8.61 12.67
C ASN A 318 -26.24 9.06 14.06
N ALA A 319 -27.18 9.40 14.94
CA ALA A 319 -26.88 9.88 16.29
C ALA A 319 -26.27 8.80 17.22
N TYR A 320 -26.45 7.52 16.90
CA TYR A 320 -25.97 6.40 17.70
C TYR A 320 -24.61 5.85 17.20
N ASP A 321 -24.30 6.00 15.91
CA ASP A 321 -23.03 5.58 15.30
C ASP A 321 -22.64 6.54 14.17
N ALA A 322 -21.55 7.28 14.37
CA ALA A 322 -21.10 8.31 13.44
C ALA A 322 -20.66 7.73 12.08
N CYS A 323 -20.26 6.46 12.03
CA CYS A 323 -19.90 5.78 10.78
C CYS A 323 -21.11 5.27 9.99
N VAL A 324 -22.32 5.34 10.56
CA VAL A 324 -23.55 4.98 9.87
C VAL A 324 -24.23 6.25 9.36
N LEU A 325 -24.38 6.34 8.04
CA LEU A 325 -25.07 7.45 7.40
C LEU A 325 -26.31 6.94 6.67
N ARG A 326 -27.40 7.71 6.73
CA ARG A 326 -28.64 7.42 6.01
C ARG A 326 -28.96 8.57 5.07
N LYS A 327 -29.58 8.28 3.93
CA LYS A 327 -30.11 9.31 3.04
C LYS A 327 -31.63 9.29 3.14
N VAL A 328 -32.22 10.35 3.65
CA VAL A 328 -33.69 10.44 3.73
C VAL A 328 -34.22 10.73 2.33
N SER A 329 -35.00 9.82 1.76
CA SER A 329 -35.68 10.06 0.49
C SER A 329 -36.75 11.15 0.65
N ARG A 330 -37.13 11.85 -0.43
CA ARG A 330 -38.20 12.87 -0.40
C ARG A 330 -39.56 12.33 0.07
N THR A 331 -39.77 11.01 0.08
CA THR A 331 -41.00 10.35 0.53
C THR A 331 -40.98 9.97 2.01
N GLY A 332 -39.85 10.18 2.71
CA GLY A 332 -39.70 9.81 4.13
C GLY A 332 -39.60 8.30 4.37
N GLU A 333 -39.54 7.49 3.31
CA GLU A 333 -39.20 6.08 3.41
C GLU A 333 -37.67 5.91 3.46
N PRO A 334 -37.16 5.03 4.35
CA PRO A 334 -35.73 4.78 4.53
C PRO A 334 -35.04 4.20 3.30
#